data_AF-A0A6A5GHM4-F1
#
_entry.id   AF-A0A6A5GHM4-F1
#
_cell.length_a   1.000
_cell.length_b   1.000
_cell.length_c   1.000
_cell.angle_alpha   90.00
_cell.angle_beta   90.00
_cell.angle_gamma   90.00
#
_symmetry.space_group_name_H-M   'P 1'
#
loop_
_entity.id
_entity.type
_entity.pdbx_description
1 polymer ?
#
loop_
_entity_poly.entity_id
_entity_poly.type
_entity_poly.pdbx_seq_one_letter_code
_entity_poly.pdbx_strand_id
1 'polypeptide(L)'
;MSVPRHTPCAVCGGTPNGSRYGPVTCLGCIVFFRRAIQKGKLQHCEKQCWREVGLDTRSCCRSCRLQKCLSAGMNPNAIQNRDKLGPRQPRRLDEILDNIDTDFDGLLQLQRKQRELHQRYSNSNKKENIKHRLYRRAKPYDIDLVLKLSFRNAIDWAKQFNSFWNLNDVEKKLIMSEFGIAFLLIDQAYKTSCKSEKGFWLLQNDSFLHSDYFLGIPVEDVQNENAVLQSTYHSEFVNDLLGAIKHPFSILKIDKLECVILKILLLLTPSFPGRVKLEDSEKMISKCMSNLMSYSFKKCPDNGMAVPDNKLVSCGIPKSMSQLTINIMCLLYDEDSFSAESNSLNDTWVNKRDCLEENEFRNPTPQLLNDNETVRFAFIRDPIQRFISMYLDKCVRSKEKYCFDCGTNMRCVVQGVYDELKNLQNYRHEFQKSGVSIMAQHAAPLSWNCNFDRGLEKWHLLMMGSDFEERKSSISHLTNILKRQGFNESLVEKIQQDTLAGETAHGTHTSPHRVEAERQVREDPFIRDLLHKIYFFDYLIFPFKRDGLDEKYRTNFWTIPK
;
A
#
# COMPACT_ATOMS: atom_id res chain seq x y z
N MET A 1 -27.35 -25.19 -37.97
CA MET A 1 -28.48 -25.99 -38.45
C MET A 1 -29.38 -26.32 -37.26
N SER A 2 -30.60 -25.82 -37.27
CA SER A 2 -31.64 -26.10 -36.26
C SER A 2 -32.07 -27.56 -36.33
N VAL A 3 -32.09 -28.24 -35.19
CA VAL A 3 -32.46 -29.65 -35.07
C VAL A 3 -33.99 -29.79 -35.22
N PRO A 4 -34.52 -30.75 -36.00
CA PRO A 4 -35.95 -31.01 -36.09
C PRO A 4 -36.54 -31.31 -34.71
N ARG A 5 -37.68 -30.69 -34.38
CA ARG A 5 -38.28 -30.66 -33.02
C ARG A 5 -38.76 -32.02 -32.47
N HIS A 6 -38.60 -33.12 -33.21
CA HIS A 6 -39.18 -34.44 -32.84
C HIS A 6 -38.22 -35.62 -32.85
N THR A 7 -36.91 -35.45 -33.04
CA THR A 7 -35.97 -36.58 -32.98
C THR A 7 -35.46 -36.78 -31.55
N PRO A 8 -35.84 -37.86 -30.84
CA PRO A 8 -35.36 -38.10 -29.47
C PRO A 8 -33.85 -38.42 -29.46
N CYS A 9 -33.21 -38.28 -28.30
CA CYS A 9 -31.79 -38.63 -28.13
C CYS A 9 -31.54 -40.09 -28.53
N ALA A 10 -30.67 -40.30 -29.53
CA ALA A 10 -30.34 -41.63 -30.05
C ALA A 10 -29.76 -42.61 -29.01
N VAL A 11 -29.32 -42.10 -27.85
CA VAL A 11 -28.73 -42.92 -26.77
C VAL A 11 -29.73 -43.26 -25.67
N CYS A 12 -30.52 -42.28 -25.20
CA CYS A 12 -31.35 -42.45 -24.00
C CYS A 12 -32.79 -41.97 -24.14
N GLY A 13 -33.23 -41.58 -25.34
CA GLY A 13 -34.61 -41.12 -25.61
C GLY A 13 -34.96 -39.73 -25.09
N GLY A 14 -34.10 -39.09 -24.28
CA GLY A 14 -34.36 -37.75 -23.73
C GLY A 14 -34.36 -36.61 -24.75
N THR A 15 -34.72 -35.42 -24.30
CA THR A 15 -34.83 -34.21 -25.14
C THR A 15 -33.52 -33.92 -25.89
N PRO A 16 -33.55 -33.81 -27.23
CA PRO A 16 -32.35 -33.60 -28.04
C PRO A 16 -31.74 -32.22 -27.80
N ASN A 17 -30.41 -32.11 -27.91
CA ASN A 17 -29.67 -30.85 -27.80
C ASN A 17 -28.81 -30.56 -29.04
N GLY A 18 -28.56 -31.55 -29.91
CA GLY A 18 -27.79 -31.39 -31.15
C GLY A 18 -26.89 -32.57 -31.48
N SER A 19 -26.17 -32.46 -32.60
CA SER A 19 -25.33 -33.49 -33.22
C SER A 19 -23.83 -33.21 -33.04
N ARG A 20 -23.36 -33.00 -31.80
CA ARG A 20 -21.97 -32.55 -31.55
C ARG A 20 -20.87 -33.57 -31.85
N TYR A 21 -21.15 -34.87 -31.76
CA TYR A 21 -20.17 -35.94 -31.99
C TYR A 21 -20.71 -37.07 -32.88
N GLY A 22 -21.66 -36.76 -33.77
CA GLY A 22 -22.37 -37.75 -34.58
C GLY A 22 -23.88 -37.53 -34.49
N PRO A 23 -24.69 -38.54 -34.10
CA PRO A 23 -26.16 -38.45 -34.10
C PRO A 23 -26.70 -37.39 -33.12
N VAL A 24 -27.97 -37.03 -33.32
CA VAL A 24 -28.69 -36.13 -32.41
C VAL A 24 -28.81 -36.76 -31.02
N THR A 25 -28.28 -36.08 -30.00
CA THR A 25 -28.28 -36.55 -28.61
C THR A 25 -28.63 -35.44 -27.63
N CYS A 26 -29.08 -35.81 -26.43
CA CYS A 26 -29.34 -34.86 -25.35
C CYS A 26 -28.03 -34.35 -24.75
N LEU A 27 -28.05 -33.17 -24.11
CA LEU A 27 -26.87 -32.57 -23.49
C LEU A 27 -26.15 -33.52 -22.51
N GLY A 28 -26.91 -34.30 -21.74
CA GLY A 28 -26.36 -35.28 -20.80
C GLY A 28 -25.50 -36.36 -21.47
N CYS A 29 -25.91 -36.89 -22.64
CA CYS A 29 -25.14 -37.89 -23.37
C CYS A 29 -23.96 -37.29 -24.12
N ILE A 30 -24.08 -36.04 -24.63
CA ILE A 30 -22.97 -35.28 -25.21
C ILE A 30 -21.85 -35.09 -24.17
N VAL A 31 -22.18 -34.62 -22.97
CA VAL A 31 -21.20 -34.38 -21.91
C VAL A 31 -20.61 -35.69 -21.38
N PHE A 32 -21.45 -36.73 -21.23
CA PHE A 32 -21.01 -38.04 -20.80
C PHE A 32 -20.00 -38.66 -21.78
N PHE A 33 -20.34 -38.73 -23.07
CA PHE A 33 -19.50 -39.35 -24.09
C PHE A 33 -18.11 -38.71 -24.16
N ARG A 34 -18.05 -37.37 -24.17
CA ARG A 34 -16.80 -36.61 -24.12
C ARG A 34 -15.93 -36.99 -22.92
N ARG A 35 -16.52 -37.04 -21.71
CA ARG A 35 -15.79 -37.38 -20.47
C ARG A 35 -15.33 -38.84 -20.46
N ALA A 36 -16.14 -39.75 -21.00
CA ALA A 36 -15.86 -41.17 -21.02
C ALA A 36 -14.70 -41.53 -21.96
N ILE A 37 -14.67 -40.95 -23.17
CA ILE A 37 -13.56 -41.15 -24.12
C ILE A 37 -12.25 -40.54 -23.57
N GLN A 38 -12.30 -39.34 -22.99
CA GLN A 38 -11.10 -38.66 -22.47
C GLN A 38 -10.48 -39.34 -21.23
N LYS A 39 -11.27 -40.02 -20.39
CA LYS A 39 -10.76 -40.73 -19.20
C LYS A 39 -10.14 -42.09 -19.51
N GLY A 40 -10.29 -42.61 -20.73
CA GLY A 40 -9.56 -43.79 -21.24
C GLY A 40 -9.87 -45.15 -20.61
N LYS A 41 -10.51 -45.21 -19.43
CA LYS A 41 -10.91 -46.47 -18.77
C LYS A 41 -12.28 -46.35 -18.11
N LEU A 42 -13.22 -47.19 -18.52
CA LEU A 42 -14.43 -47.53 -17.77
C LEU A 42 -14.33 -49.00 -17.35
N GLN A 43 -14.73 -49.33 -16.11
CA GLN A 43 -14.73 -50.70 -15.60
C GLN A 43 -15.62 -51.62 -16.45
N HIS A 44 -15.28 -52.91 -16.60
CA HIS A 44 -16.08 -53.85 -17.37
C HIS A 44 -17.48 -54.03 -16.74
N CYS A 45 -18.52 -54.19 -17.56
CA CYS A 45 -19.87 -54.47 -17.06
C CYS A 45 -20.10 -55.98 -17.02
N GLU A 46 -20.42 -56.52 -15.84
CA GLU A 46 -20.68 -57.95 -15.65
C GLU A 46 -22.02 -58.44 -16.24
N LYS A 47 -22.95 -57.52 -16.57
CA LYS A 47 -24.34 -57.85 -16.96
C LYS A 47 -24.71 -57.54 -18.42
N GLN A 48 -23.79 -56.99 -19.22
CA GLN A 48 -23.98 -56.62 -20.64
C GLN A 48 -25.33 -55.93 -21.01
N CYS A 49 -25.90 -55.12 -20.11
CA CYS A 49 -27.26 -54.56 -20.23
C CYS A 49 -27.38 -53.31 -21.12
N TRP A 50 -26.53 -53.13 -22.14
CA TRP A 50 -26.48 -51.85 -22.88
C TRP A 50 -27.75 -51.52 -23.67
N ARG A 51 -28.58 -52.51 -24.02
CA ARG A 51 -29.86 -52.28 -24.71
C ARG A 51 -30.88 -51.53 -23.82
N GLU A 52 -30.75 -51.62 -22.49
CA GLU A 52 -31.69 -51.08 -21.49
C GLU A 52 -31.41 -49.61 -21.08
N VAL A 53 -30.41 -48.96 -21.68
CA VAL A 53 -30.08 -47.55 -21.37
C VAL A 53 -31.21 -46.62 -21.87
N GLY A 54 -32.06 -46.17 -20.96
CA GLY A 54 -33.15 -45.21 -21.17
C GLY A 54 -32.92 -43.91 -20.41
N LEU A 55 -33.89 -43.00 -20.40
CA LEU A 55 -33.75 -41.67 -19.81
C LEU A 55 -33.42 -41.73 -18.31
N ASP A 56 -34.07 -42.63 -17.60
CA ASP A 56 -33.95 -42.80 -16.14
C ASP A 56 -32.86 -43.80 -15.75
N THR A 57 -32.57 -44.79 -16.62
CA THR A 57 -31.59 -45.86 -16.35
C THR A 57 -30.19 -45.56 -16.89
N ARG A 58 -29.99 -44.46 -17.65
CA ARG A 58 -28.68 -44.08 -18.23
C ARG A 58 -27.58 -43.81 -17.20
N SER A 59 -27.90 -43.68 -15.92
CA SER A 59 -26.90 -43.49 -14.87
C SER A 59 -26.50 -44.79 -14.18
N CYS A 60 -27.23 -45.90 -14.40
CA CYS A 60 -27.03 -47.18 -13.71
C CYS A 60 -25.71 -47.86 -14.08
N CYS A 61 -25.31 -47.82 -15.36
CA CYS A 61 -24.03 -48.38 -15.79
C CYS A 61 -23.34 -47.48 -16.82
N ARG A 62 -22.16 -46.95 -16.45
CA ARG A 62 -21.37 -46.06 -17.32
C ARG A 62 -20.83 -46.79 -18.54
N SER A 63 -20.41 -48.04 -18.40
CA SER A 63 -19.79 -48.82 -19.48
C SER A 63 -20.81 -49.19 -20.55
N CYS A 64 -21.99 -49.65 -20.14
CA CYS A 64 -23.13 -49.88 -21.04
C CYS A 64 -23.60 -48.59 -21.73
N ARG A 65 -23.62 -47.45 -21.02
CA ARG A 65 -23.95 -46.16 -21.62
C ARG A 65 -22.93 -45.73 -22.68
N LEU A 66 -21.63 -45.93 -22.44
CA LEU A 66 -20.59 -45.62 -23.42
C LEU A 66 -20.72 -46.52 -24.66
N GLN A 67 -20.95 -47.82 -24.45
CA GLN A 67 -21.19 -48.76 -25.55
C GLN A 67 -22.41 -48.34 -26.40
N LYS A 68 -23.51 -47.93 -25.76
CA LYS A 68 -24.67 -47.40 -26.50
C LYS A 68 -24.41 -46.08 -27.22
N CYS A 69 -23.55 -45.20 -26.68
CA CYS A 69 -23.11 -44.02 -27.41
C CYS A 69 -22.36 -44.38 -28.70
N LEU A 70 -21.43 -45.34 -28.62
CA LEU A 70 -20.66 -45.81 -29.77
C LEU A 70 -21.57 -46.49 -30.81
N SER A 71 -22.47 -47.39 -30.37
CA SER A 71 -23.38 -48.09 -31.27
C SER A 71 -24.43 -47.18 -31.91
N ALA A 72 -24.84 -46.10 -31.23
CA ALA A 72 -25.67 -45.06 -31.82
C ALA A 72 -24.95 -44.20 -32.88
N GLY A 73 -23.62 -44.36 -33.02
CA GLY A 73 -22.81 -43.64 -34.01
C GLY A 73 -22.10 -42.40 -33.48
N MET A 74 -21.97 -42.24 -32.16
CA MET A 74 -21.11 -41.18 -31.62
C MET A 74 -19.64 -41.52 -31.90
N ASN A 75 -18.93 -40.64 -32.59
CA ASN A 75 -17.57 -40.86 -33.04
C ASN A 75 -16.56 -40.26 -32.04
N PRO A 76 -15.67 -41.07 -31.41
CA PRO A 76 -14.61 -40.58 -30.54
C PRO A 76 -13.66 -39.59 -31.23
N ASN A 77 -13.41 -39.78 -32.53
CA ASN A 77 -12.52 -38.94 -33.33
C ASN A 77 -13.13 -37.57 -33.65
N ALA A 78 -14.44 -37.38 -33.45
CA ALA A 78 -15.09 -36.08 -33.59
C ALA A 78 -14.81 -35.12 -32.41
N ILE A 79 -14.15 -35.60 -31.35
CA ILE A 79 -13.76 -34.76 -30.20
C ILE A 79 -12.48 -33.98 -30.58
N GLN A 80 -12.62 -32.68 -30.81
CA GLN A 80 -11.50 -31.82 -31.20
C GLN A 80 -10.70 -31.35 -29.98
N ASN A 81 -9.47 -30.84 -30.19
CA ASN A 81 -8.61 -30.32 -29.11
C ASN A 81 -9.28 -29.21 -28.27
N ARG A 82 -10.17 -28.41 -28.89
CA ARG A 82 -10.99 -27.38 -28.19
C ARG A 82 -12.04 -27.96 -27.24
N ASP A 83 -12.37 -29.24 -27.40
CA ASP A 83 -13.37 -29.96 -26.59
C ASP A 83 -12.72 -30.71 -25.40
N LYS A 84 -11.42 -30.55 -25.15
CA LYS A 84 -10.79 -30.94 -23.87
C LYS A 84 -11.32 -30.03 -22.75
N LEU A 85 -11.80 -30.56 -21.63
CA LEU A 85 -12.19 -29.74 -20.47
C LEU A 85 -11.28 -29.98 -19.25
N GLY A 86 -10.53 -28.92 -18.92
CA GLY A 86 -10.41 -28.37 -17.57
C GLY A 86 -10.90 -26.91 -17.60
N PRO A 87 -10.76 -26.12 -16.52
CA PRO A 87 -10.66 -24.67 -16.64
C PRO A 87 -9.69 -24.32 -17.79
N ARG A 88 -9.85 -23.18 -18.48
CA ARG A 88 -8.79 -22.68 -19.37
C ARG A 88 -7.47 -22.84 -18.62
N GLN A 89 -6.50 -23.59 -19.16
CA GLN A 89 -5.17 -23.58 -18.58
C GLN A 89 -4.74 -22.10 -18.49
N PRO A 90 -4.21 -21.63 -17.35
CA PRO A 90 -3.46 -20.39 -17.35
C PRO A 90 -2.38 -20.51 -18.44
N ARG A 91 -2.06 -19.37 -19.06
CA ARG A 91 -0.99 -19.29 -20.06
C ARG A 91 0.28 -19.97 -19.52
N ARG A 92 1.13 -20.53 -20.39
CA ARG A 92 2.39 -21.16 -19.97
C ARG A 92 3.19 -20.15 -19.13
N LEU A 93 3.90 -20.63 -18.11
CA LEU A 93 4.62 -19.80 -17.13
C LEU A 93 5.67 -18.89 -17.79
N ASP A 94 6.22 -19.30 -18.94
CA ASP A 94 7.11 -18.47 -19.76
C ASP A 94 6.39 -17.20 -20.28
N GLU A 95 5.08 -17.26 -20.57
CA GLU A 95 4.27 -16.11 -21.00
C GLU A 95 3.74 -15.26 -19.83
N ILE A 96 3.68 -15.80 -18.60
CA ILE A 96 3.22 -15.09 -17.39
C ILE A 96 4.38 -14.29 -16.78
N LEU A 97 5.59 -14.87 -16.75
CA LEU A 97 6.78 -14.21 -16.20
C LEU A 97 7.15 -12.93 -16.98
N ASP A 98 6.86 -12.92 -18.28
CA ASP A 98 7.09 -11.79 -19.19
C ASP A 98 5.94 -10.75 -19.22
N ASN A 99 4.74 -11.04 -18.68
CA ASN A 99 3.54 -10.17 -18.74
C ASN A 99 2.91 -9.82 -17.37
N ILE A 100 3.72 -9.62 -16.34
CA ILE A 100 3.18 -9.39 -14.98
C ILE A 100 2.54 -8.00 -14.80
N ASP A 101 2.90 -6.99 -15.60
CA ASP A 101 2.15 -5.72 -15.63
C ASP A 101 0.69 -5.92 -16.05
N THR A 102 0.39 -7.00 -16.79
CA THR A 102 -0.97 -7.33 -17.26
C THR A 102 -1.76 -8.30 -16.35
N ASP A 103 -1.15 -8.91 -15.33
CA ASP A 103 -1.84 -9.89 -14.44
C ASP A 103 -2.46 -9.24 -13.18
N PHE A 104 -1.89 -8.14 -12.68
CA PHE A 104 -2.51 -7.37 -11.59
C PHE A 104 -3.91 -6.87 -11.96
N ASP A 105 -4.13 -6.49 -13.21
CA ASP A 105 -5.45 -6.11 -13.72
C ASP A 105 -6.45 -7.27 -13.68
N GLY A 106 -5.99 -8.49 -13.99
CA GLY A 106 -6.80 -9.71 -13.87
C GLY A 106 -7.23 -9.98 -12.43
N LEU A 107 -6.30 -9.87 -11.49
CA LEU A 107 -6.55 -10.01 -10.05
C LEU A 107 -7.43 -8.89 -9.51
N LEU A 108 -7.26 -7.66 -10.00
CA LEU A 108 -8.10 -6.52 -9.64
C LEU A 108 -9.54 -6.72 -10.13
N GLN A 109 -9.73 -7.25 -11.34
CA GLN A 109 -11.03 -7.63 -11.86
C GLN A 109 -11.67 -8.78 -11.05
N LEU A 110 -10.88 -9.79 -10.66
CA LEU A 110 -11.35 -10.88 -9.81
C LEU A 110 -11.85 -10.35 -8.45
N GLN A 111 -11.08 -9.47 -7.81
CA GLN A 111 -11.46 -8.79 -6.57
C GLN A 111 -12.74 -7.96 -6.73
N ARG A 112 -12.91 -7.25 -7.86
CA ARG A 112 -14.13 -6.48 -8.14
C ARG A 112 -15.36 -7.39 -8.22
N LYS A 113 -15.30 -8.45 -9.03
CA LYS A 113 -16.39 -9.42 -9.18
C LYS A 113 -16.77 -10.09 -7.85
N GLN A 114 -15.76 -10.45 -7.06
CA GLN A 114 -15.96 -11.01 -5.73
C GLN A 114 -16.78 -10.06 -4.82
N ARG A 115 -16.39 -8.78 -4.77
CA ARG A 115 -17.07 -7.76 -3.95
C ARG A 115 -18.48 -7.46 -4.44
N GLU A 116 -18.73 -7.50 -5.75
CA GLU A 116 -20.07 -7.40 -6.34
C GLU A 116 -20.97 -8.58 -5.93
N LEU A 117 -20.42 -9.80 -5.91
CA LEU A 117 -21.17 -10.97 -5.45
C LEU A 117 -21.54 -10.87 -3.97
N HIS A 118 -20.66 -10.31 -3.13
CA HIS A 118 -20.95 -10.10 -1.70
C HIS A 118 -22.17 -9.21 -1.47
N GLN A 119 -22.37 -8.19 -2.31
CA GLN A 119 -23.52 -7.28 -2.20
C GLN A 119 -24.87 -8.01 -2.32
N ARG A 120 -24.92 -9.17 -3.01
CA ARG A 120 -26.14 -9.98 -3.13
C ARG A 120 -26.58 -10.59 -1.80
N TYR A 121 -25.66 -10.72 -0.85
CA TYR A 121 -25.94 -11.25 0.49
C TYR A 121 -26.33 -10.15 1.49
N SER A 122 -26.27 -8.88 1.09
CA SER A 122 -26.73 -7.76 1.91
C SER A 122 -28.25 -7.74 1.98
N ASN A 123 -28.81 -8.29 3.05
CA ASN A 123 -30.26 -8.30 3.28
C ASN A 123 -30.80 -6.88 3.54
N SER A 124 -31.71 -6.43 2.68
CA SER A 124 -32.45 -5.16 2.79
C SER A 124 -33.58 -5.18 3.82
N ASN A 125 -34.05 -6.36 4.24
CA ASN A 125 -35.36 -6.50 4.89
C ASN A 125 -35.39 -6.32 6.42
N LYS A 126 -34.24 -6.13 7.10
CA LYS A 126 -34.16 -5.90 8.56
C LYS A 126 -32.95 -5.03 8.91
N LYS A 127 -32.96 -3.75 8.52
CA LYS A 127 -31.89 -2.81 8.87
C LYS A 127 -32.43 -1.83 9.90
N GLU A 128 -31.69 -1.63 10.98
CA GLU A 128 -31.99 -0.60 11.98
C GLU A 128 -31.42 0.74 11.50
N ASN A 129 -32.17 1.82 11.70
CA ASN A 129 -31.73 3.16 11.36
C ASN A 129 -30.88 3.71 12.50
N ILE A 130 -29.56 3.53 12.40
CA ILE A 130 -28.60 4.11 13.35
C ILE A 130 -27.99 5.32 12.66
N LYS A 131 -28.32 6.53 13.15
CA LYS A 131 -27.77 7.81 12.68
C LYS A 131 -27.79 7.98 11.14
N HIS A 132 -28.95 7.75 10.50
CA HIS A 132 -29.17 7.89 9.06
C HIS A 132 -28.51 6.83 8.16
N ARG A 133 -27.96 5.74 8.71
CA ARG A 133 -27.50 4.58 7.94
C ARG A 133 -28.14 3.29 8.45
N LEU A 134 -28.52 2.45 7.49
CA LEU A 134 -29.24 1.21 7.71
C LEU A 134 -28.24 0.06 7.90
N TYR A 135 -27.93 -0.30 9.16
CA TYR A 135 -27.04 -1.41 9.52
C TYR A 135 -27.79 -2.53 10.25
N ARG A 136 -27.30 -3.77 10.17
CA ARG A 136 -27.87 -4.92 10.91
C ARG A 136 -26.78 -5.62 11.72
N ARG A 137 -27.03 -5.89 13.01
CA ARG A 137 -26.08 -6.64 13.86
C ARG A 137 -25.84 -8.04 13.30
N ALA A 138 -24.58 -8.48 13.30
CA ALA A 138 -24.19 -9.81 12.84
C ALA A 138 -24.68 -10.89 13.82
N LYS A 139 -25.19 -12.00 13.27
CA LYS A 139 -25.61 -13.19 14.00
C LYS A 139 -24.67 -14.37 13.69
N PRO A 140 -24.71 -15.48 14.45
CA PRO A 140 -23.85 -16.64 14.17
C PRO A 140 -23.93 -17.18 12.73
N TYR A 141 -25.10 -17.16 12.11
CA TYR A 141 -25.26 -17.55 10.70
C TYR A 141 -24.59 -16.57 9.72
N ASP A 142 -24.43 -15.30 10.10
CA ASP A 142 -23.70 -14.32 9.29
C ASP A 142 -22.21 -14.62 9.31
N ILE A 143 -21.69 -14.99 10.48
CA ILE A 143 -20.29 -15.42 10.66
C ILE A 143 -20.01 -16.68 9.82
N ASP A 144 -20.87 -17.69 9.91
CA ASP A 144 -20.77 -18.92 9.10
C ASP A 144 -20.83 -18.60 7.59
N LEU A 145 -21.75 -17.73 7.17
CA LEU A 145 -21.87 -17.31 5.78
C LEU A 145 -20.59 -16.62 5.28
N VAL A 146 -20.07 -15.62 6.02
CA VAL A 146 -18.89 -14.87 5.56
C VAL A 146 -17.63 -15.71 5.55
N LEU A 147 -17.49 -16.65 6.49
CA LEU A 147 -16.39 -17.62 6.46
C LEU A 147 -16.50 -18.48 5.20
N LYS A 148 -17.66 -19.11 4.94
CA LYS A 148 -17.88 -19.92 3.73
C LYS A 148 -17.61 -19.13 2.43
N LEU A 149 -18.05 -17.88 2.37
CA LEU A 149 -17.79 -17.00 1.24
C LEU A 149 -16.30 -16.70 1.10
N SER A 150 -15.62 -16.33 2.19
CA SER A 150 -14.20 -15.98 2.15
C SER A 150 -13.34 -17.14 1.70
N PHE A 151 -13.50 -18.32 2.30
CA PHE A 151 -12.71 -19.50 1.93
C PHE A 151 -12.92 -19.90 0.47
N ARG A 152 -14.15 -19.80 -0.05
CA ARG A 152 -14.40 -20.03 -1.48
C ARG A 152 -13.63 -19.02 -2.35
N ASN A 153 -13.69 -17.73 -2.01
CA ASN A 153 -13.01 -16.69 -2.76
C ASN A 153 -11.49 -16.79 -2.65
N ALA A 154 -10.95 -17.12 -1.48
CA ALA A 154 -9.53 -17.34 -1.25
C ALA A 154 -9.01 -18.54 -2.06
N ILE A 155 -9.79 -19.62 -2.17
CA ILE A 155 -9.47 -20.76 -3.04
C ILE A 155 -9.49 -20.33 -4.52
N ASP A 156 -10.51 -19.59 -4.96
CA ASP A 156 -10.60 -19.14 -6.36
C ASP A 156 -9.50 -18.13 -6.72
N TRP A 157 -9.06 -17.33 -5.74
CA TRP A 157 -7.87 -16.48 -5.83
C TRP A 157 -6.58 -17.29 -5.92
N ALA A 158 -6.37 -18.23 -5.01
CA ALA A 158 -5.15 -19.04 -4.98
C ALA A 158 -5.00 -19.91 -6.24
N LYS A 159 -6.11 -20.34 -6.86
CA LYS A 159 -6.10 -21.03 -8.17
C LYS A 159 -5.56 -20.21 -9.33
N GLN A 160 -5.38 -18.90 -9.18
CA GLN A 160 -4.71 -18.09 -10.21
C GLN A 160 -3.19 -18.35 -10.25
N PHE A 161 -2.64 -18.96 -9.19
CA PHE A 161 -1.20 -19.22 -9.05
C PHE A 161 -0.90 -20.69 -9.34
N ASN A 162 -0.06 -20.96 -10.33
CA ASN A 162 0.33 -22.34 -10.70
C ASN A 162 1.05 -23.06 -9.56
N SER A 163 1.89 -22.35 -8.80
CA SER A 163 2.58 -22.91 -7.63
C SER A 163 1.60 -23.46 -6.60
N PHE A 164 0.40 -22.88 -6.48
CA PHE A 164 -0.66 -23.39 -5.60
C PHE A 164 -1.38 -24.61 -6.19
N TRP A 165 -1.54 -24.68 -7.51
CA TRP A 165 -2.14 -25.83 -8.20
C TRP A 165 -1.36 -27.13 -8.01
N ASN A 166 -0.02 -27.02 -8.03
CA ASN A 166 0.89 -28.17 -7.96
C ASN A 166 0.96 -28.82 -6.58
N LEU A 167 0.49 -28.12 -5.55
CA LEU A 167 0.45 -28.64 -4.18
C LEU A 167 -0.52 -29.82 -4.03
N ASN A 168 -0.22 -30.72 -3.10
CA ASN A 168 -1.14 -31.77 -2.71
C ASN A 168 -2.30 -31.24 -1.84
N ASP A 169 -3.33 -32.05 -1.64
CA ASP A 169 -4.54 -31.62 -0.93
C ASP A 169 -4.30 -31.27 0.55
N VAL A 170 -3.28 -31.85 1.19
CA VAL A 170 -2.92 -31.53 2.57
C VAL A 170 -2.28 -30.15 2.63
N GLU A 171 -1.33 -29.87 1.75
CA GLU A 171 -0.65 -28.59 1.62
C GLU A 171 -1.61 -27.45 1.28
N LYS A 172 -2.52 -27.68 0.33
CA LYS A 172 -3.59 -26.72 -0.02
C LYS A 172 -4.44 -26.38 1.20
N LYS A 173 -4.83 -27.38 2.01
CA LYS A 173 -5.62 -27.15 3.23
C LYS A 173 -4.85 -26.34 4.26
N LEU A 174 -3.56 -26.62 4.45
CA LEU A 174 -2.70 -25.88 5.38
C LEU A 174 -2.61 -24.40 4.99
N ILE A 175 -2.27 -24.10 3.75
CA ILE A 175 -2.20 -22.71 3.27
C ILE A 175 -3.56 -22.03 3.40
N MET A 176 -4.65 -22.69 2.99
CA MET A 176 -5.98 -22.10 3.07
C MET A 176 -6.45 -21.85 4.51
N SER A 177 -6.00 -22.63 5.48
CA SER A 177 -6.41 -22.44 6.88
C SER A 177 -5.95 -21.09 7.46
N GLU A 178 -4.80 -20.59 7.02
CA GLU A 178 -4.28 -19.27 7.37
C GLU A 178 -4.74 -18.20 6.37
N PHE A 179 -4.46 -18.44 5.08
CA PHE A 179 -4.75 -17.47 4.02
C PHE A 179 -6.24 -17.15 3.91
N GLY A 180 -7.14 -18.12 4.15
CA GLY A 180 -8.58 -17.90 4.09
C GLY A 180 -9.09 -16.89 5.13
N ILE A 181 -8.47 -16.87 6.30
CA ILE A 181 -8.75 -15.90 7.38
C ILE A 181 -8.11 -14.56 7.05
N ALA A 182 -6.83 -14.56 6.65
CA ALA A 182 -6.14 -13.33 6.25
C ALA A 182 -6.88 -12.61 5.10
N PHE A 183 -7.31 -13.37 4.09
CA PHE A 183 -8.09 -12.87 2.95
C PHE A 183 -9.44 -12.27 3.39
N LEU A 184 -10.13 -12.92 4.36
CA LEU A 184 -11.37 -12.39 4.96
C LEU A 184 -11.11 -11.01 5.57
N LEU A 185 -10.06 -10.93 6.41
CA LEU A 185 -9.72 -9.74 7.17
C LEU A 185 -9.33 -8.57 6.28
N ILE A 186 -8.54 -8.79 5.21
CA ILE A 186 -8.18 -7.73 4.26
C ILE A 186 -9.45 -7.12 3.61
N ASP A 187 -10.40 -7.95 3.17
CA ASP A 187 -11.62 -7.46 2.54
C ASP A 187 -12.55 -6.74 3.53
N GLN A 188 -12.71 -7.27 4.74
CA GLN A 188 -13.49 -6.61 5.79
C GLN A 188 -12.83 -5.29 6.22
N ALA A 189 -11.52 -5.27 6.40
CA ALA A 189 -10.77 -4.08 6.77
C ALA A 189 -10.91 -2.96 5.73
N TYR A 190 -10.69 -3.27 4.45
CA TYR A 190 -10.88 -2.31 3.36
C TYR A 190 -12.32 -1.77 3.31
N LYS A 191 -13.32 -2.65 3.45
CA LYS A 191 -14.72 -2.23 3.46
C LYS A 191 -15.03 -1.33 4.64
N THR A 192 -14.52 -1.70 5.81
CA THR A 192 -14.74 -1.02 7.08
C THR A 192 -14.04 0.33 7.12
N SER A 193 -12.80 0.43 6.63
CA SER A 193 -12.05 1.69 6.56
C SER A 193 -12.69 2.71 5.61
N CYS A 194 -13.31 2.25 4.51
CA CYS A 194 -13.99 3.13 3.56
C CYS A 194 -15.40 3.54 3.97
N LYS A 195 -16.14 2.69 4.71
CA LYS A 195 -17.60 2.84 4.86
C LYS A 195 -18.10 2.99 6.30
N SER A 196 -17.31 2.66 7.33
CA SER A 196 -17.84 2.52 8.68
C SER A 196 -17.32 3.57 9.67
N GLU A 197 -18.20 3.96 10.59
CA GLU A 197 -17.92 4.92 11.65
C GLU A 197 -17.08 4.29 12.79
N LYS A 198 -16.69 5.10 13.78
CA LYS A 198 -15.92 4.63 14.95
C LYS A 198 -16.66 3.49 15.65
N GLY A 199 -15.93 2.44 16.04
CA GLY A 199 -16.50 1.27 16.72
C GLY A 199 -17.09 0.20 15.80
N PHE A 200 -17.39 0.49 14.53
CA PHE A 200 -17.99 -0.49 13.61
C PHE A 200 -16.97 -1.30 12.81
N TRP A 201 -17.15 -2.62 12.80
CA TRP A 201 -16.50 -3.58 11.90
C TRP A 201 -17.54 -4.21 10.96
N LEU A 202 -17.36 -4.07 9.65
CA LEU A 202 -18.35 -4.49 8.65
C LEU A 202 -18.00 -5.84 8.02
N LEU A 203 -18.99 -6.74 7.98
CA LEU A 203 -18.91 -8.03 7.30
C LEU A 203 -19.27 -7.88 5.82
N GLN A 204 -18.96 -8.90 5.02
CA GLN A 204 -19.19 -8.92 3.57
C GLN A 204 -20.66 -8.67 3.19
N ASN A 205 -21.59 -9.19 3.97
CA ASN A 205 -23.05 -9.07 3.81
C ASN A 205 -23.66 -7.81 4.47
N ASP A 206 -22.84 -6.80 4.77
CA ASP A 206 -23.23 -5.54 5.42
C ASP A 206 -23.77 -5.67 6.86
N SER A 207 -23.71 -6.85 7.49
CA SER A 207 -23.90 -6.93 8.93
C SER A 207 -22.67 -6.39 9.68
N PHE A 208 -22.83 -5.96 10.93
CA PHE A 208 -21.74 -5.37 11.71
C PHE A 208 -21.45 -6.11 13.02
N LEU A 209 -20.20 -5.99 13.46
CA LEU A 209 -19.78 -6.13 14.85
C LEU A 209 -19.44 -4.73 15.37
N HIS A 210 -19.69 -4.47 16.65
CA HIS A 210 -19.43 -3.16 17.25
C HIS A 210 -18.71 -3.30 18.58
N SER A 211 -17.82 -2.35 18.88
CA SER A 211 -17.02 -2.36 20.12
C SER A 211 -17.88 -2.23 21.37
N ASP A 212 -19.04 -1.58 21.26
CA ASP A 212 -20.12 -1.70 22.24
C ASP A 212 -20.98 -2.92 21.87
N TYR A 213 -20.84 -3.98 22.66
CA TYR A 213 -21.57 -5.23 22.50
C TYR A 213 -23.09 -5.02 22.46
N PHE A 214 -23.64 -4.14 23.29
CA PHE A 214 -25.08 -3.97 23.46
C PHE A 214 -25.73 -3.17 22.31
N LEU A 215 -24.93 -2.57 21.43
CA LEU A 215 -25.44 -1.82 20.29
C LEU A 215 -26.20 -2.75 19.32
N GLY A 216 -27.50 -2.48 19.15
CA GLY A 216 -28.39 -3.27 18.27
C GLY A 216 -28.84 -4.62 18.87
N ILE A 217 -28.77 -4.79 20.20
CA ILE A 217 -29.41 -5.89 20.93
C ILE A 217 -30.80 -5.44 21.42
N PRO A 218 -31.88 -6.21 21.22
CA PRO A 218 -33.18 -5.95 21.83
C PRO A 218 -33.11 -6.00 23.37
N VAL A 219 -33.84 -5.10 24.05
CA VAL A 219 -33.81 -4.94 25.52
C VAL A 219 -34.10 -6.25 26.29
N GLU A 220 -34.91 -7.13 25.71
CA GLU A 220 -35.30 -8.43 26.27
C GLU A 220 -34.14 -9.43 26.39
N ASP A 221 -33.12 -9.31 25.53
CA ASP A 221 -31.97 -10.23 25.46
C ASP A 221 -30.80 -9.81 26.38
N VAL A 222 -30.92 -8.67 27.08
CA VAL A 222 -29.82 -8.07 27.89
C VAL A 222 -29.69 -8.70 29.28
N GLN A 223 -30.71 -9.40 29.79
CA GLN A 223 -30.83 -9.81 31.21
C GLN A 223 -30.18 -11.16 31.59
N ASN A 224 -29.25 -11.70 30.78
CA ASN A 224 -28.65 -13.02 31.03
C ASN A 224 -27.28 -12.89 31.75
N GLU A 225 -27.01 -13.64 32.83
CA GLU A 225 -25.75 -13.54 33.60
C GLU A 225 -24.49 -13.82 32.76
N ASN A 226 -24.62 -14.61 31.68
CA ASN A 226 -23.53 -14.85 30.72
C ASN A 226 -23.22 -13.65 29.80
N ALA A 227 -24.07 -12.60 29.78
CA ALA A 227 -23.94 -11.47 28.87
C ALA A 227 -22.77 -10.52 29.23
N VAL A 228 -22.39 -10.44 30.51
CA VAL A 228 -21.31 -9.56 30.98
C VAL A 228 -19.94 -10.09 30.54
N LEU A 229 -19.72 -11.40 30.65
CA LEU A 229 -18.47 -12.01 30.20
C LEU A 229 -18.36 -11.98 28.67
N GLN A 230 -19.47 -12.26 27.98
CA GLN A 230 -19.56 -12.18 26.52
C GLN A 230 -19.35 -10.76 25.99
N SER A 231 -19.88 -9.74 26.68
CA SER A 231 -19.67 -8.34 26.28
C SER A 231 -18.21 -7.94 26.39
N THR A 232 -17.48 -8.43 27.40
CA THR A 232 -16.06 -8.12 27.60
C THR A 232 -15.22 -8.70 26.47
N TYR A 233 -15.28 -10.02 26.24
CA TYR A 233 -14.48 -10.67 25.19
C TYR A 233 -14.86 -10.19 23.78
N HIS A 234 -16.14 -9.89 23.54
CA HIS A 234 -16.57 -9.32 22.27
C HIS A 234 -15.96 -7.94 22.03
N SER A 235 -16.03 -7.08 23.05
CA SER A 235 -15.52 -5.71 22.95
C SER A 235 -14.02 -5.70 22.74
N GLU A 236 -13.28 -6.56 23.46
CA GLU A 236 -11.83 -6.76 23.28
C GLU A 236 -11.50 -7.21 21.84
N PHE A 237 -12.14 -8.29 21.38
CA PHE A 237 -11.95 -8.80 20.02
C PHE A 237 -12.23 -7.75 18.93
N VAL A 238 -13.33 -7.00 19.05
CA VAL A 238 -13.67 -5.96 18.07
C VAL A 238 -12.68 -4.80 18.15
N ASN A 239 -12.27 -4.37 19.35
CA ASN A 239 -11.27 -3.32 19.50
C ASN A 239 -9.92 -3.73 18.90
N ASP A 240 -9.52 -4.99 19.04
CA ASP A 240 -8.30 -5.51 18.40
C ASP A 240 -8.40 -5.47 16.88
N LEU A 241 -9.53 -5.89 16.29
CA LEU A 241 -9.75 -5.77 14.84
C LEU A 241 -9.70 -4.31 14.38
N LEU A 242 -10.29 -3.41 15.15
CA LEU A 242 -10.32 -1.98 14.85
C LEU A 242 -8.93 -1.35 14.96
N GLY A 243 -8.18 -1.65 16.02
CA GLY A 243 -6.87 -1.08 16.30
C GLY A 243 -5.77 -1.68 15.43
N ALA A 244 -5.72 -3.00 15.30
CA ALA A 244 -4.65 -3.70 14.59
C ALA A 244 -4.83 -3.72 13.06
N ILE A 245 -6.07 -3.58 12.56
CA ILE A 245 -6.35 -3.72 11.12
C ILE A 245 -7.06 -2.51 10.54
N LYS A 246 -8.26 -2.14 11.04
CA LYS A 246 -9.04 -1.02 10.46
C LYS A 246 -8.24 0.29 10.51
N HIS A 247 -7.65 0.60 11.67
CA HIS A 247 -6.96 1.86 11.89
C HIS A 247 -5.75 2.03 10.95
N PRO A 248 -4.84 1.04 10.82
CA PRO A 248 -3.80 1.05 9.78
C PRO A 248 -4.38 1.21 8.38
N PHE A 249 -5.43 0.46 8.01
CA PHE A 249 -6.05 0.57 6.68
C PHE A 249 -6.59 1.98 6.39
N SER A 250 -7.17 2.64 7.38
CA SER A 250 -7.68 4.02 7.29
C SER A 250 -6.54 5.04 7.19
N ILE A 251 -5.51 4.94 8.04
CA ILE A 251 -4.37 5.87 8.06
C ILE A 251 -3.58 5.79 6.75
N LEU A 252 -3.24 4.56 6.35
CA LEU A 252 -2.46 4.31 5.15
C LEU A 252 -3.27 4.54 3.86
N LYS A 253 -4.58 4.79 4.00
CA LYS A 253 -5.54 4.90 2.89
C LYS A 253 -5.37 3.75 1.91
N ILE A 254 -5.34 2.52 2.44
CA ILE A 254 -5.10 1.32 1.65
C ILE A 254 -6.14 1.22 0.53
N ASP A 255 -5.69 1.13 -0.72
CA ASP A 255 -6.56 1.07 -1.88
C ASP A 255 -6.76 -0.34 -2.43
N LYS A 256 -7.44 -0.43 -3.57
CA LYS A 256 -7.82 -1.70 -4.20
C LYS A 256 -6.60 -2.47 -4.68
N LEU A 257 -5.57 -1.82 -5.21
CA LEU A 257 -4.37 -2.47 -5.73
C LEU A 257 -3.49 -2.96 -4.58
N GLU A 258 -3.31 -2.15 -3.55
CA GLU A 258 -2.56 -2.55 -2.36
C GLU A 258 -3.22 -3.74 -1.66
N CYS A 259 -4.57 -3.80 -1.61
CA CYS A 259 -5.28 -5.00 -1.14
C CYS A 259 -4.93 -6.25 -1.98
N VAL A 260 -4.80 -6.12 -3.30
CA VAL A 260 -4.39 -7.23 -4.18
C VAL A 260 -2.98 -7.67 -3.82
N ILE A 261 -2.05 -6.73 -3.69
CA ILE A 261 -0.65 -7.02 -3.35
C ILE A 261 -0.53 -7.69 -1.98
N LEU A 262 -1.22 -7.17 -0.95
CA LEU A 262 -1.24 -7.77 0.39
C LEU A 262 -1.76 -9.21 0.37
N LYS A 263 -2.82 -9.49 -0.39
CA LYS A 263 -3.34 -10.85 -0.57
C LYS A 263 -2.32 -11.77 -1.27
N ILE A 264 -1.56 -11.26 -2.24
CA ILE A 264 -0.52 -12.05 -2.90
C ILE A 264 0.59 -12.37 -1.89
N LEU A 265 1.10 -11.37 -1.18
CA LEU A 265 2.15 -11.56 -0.19
C LEU A 265 1.72 -12.58 0.87
N LEU A 266 0.52 -12.43 1.44
CA LEU A 266 0.00 -13.35 2.46
C LEU A 266 -0.23 -14.78 1.94
N LEU A 267 -0.55 -14.96 0.65
CA LEU A 267 -0.61 -16.29 0.04
C LEU A 267 0.78 -16.91 -0.12
N LEU A 268 1.77 -16.10 -0.47
CA LEU A 268 3.14 -16.53 -0.76
C LEU A 268 4.02 -16.66 0.50
N THR A 269 3.64 -16.04 1.62
CA THR A 269 4.37 -16.06 2.90
C THR A 269 3.51 -16.58 4.07
N PRO A 270 3.11 -17.86 4.07
CA PRO A 270 2.41 -18.43 5.21
C PRO A 270 3.28 -18.44 6.48
N SER A 271 2.71 -18.06 7.62
CA SER A 271 3.40 -17.86 8.91
C SER A 271 3.54 -19.16 9.72
N PHE A 272 2.76 -20.20 9.42
CA PHE A 272 2.92 -21.52 10.05
C PHE A 272 4.14 -22.29 9.47
N PRO A 273 4.95 -23.00 10.30
CA PRO A 273 6.37 -23.15 10.02
C PRO A 273 6.68 -24.19 8.93
N GLY A 274 7.29 -23.74 7.84
CA GLY A 274 8.41 -24.45 7.17
C GLY A 274 8.11 -25.69 6.31
N ARG A 275 6.85 -26.05 6.03
CA ARG A 275 6.56 -27.32 5.30
C ARG A 275 6.16 -27.17 3.84
N VAL A 276 5.68 -26.00 3.41
CA VAL A 276 5.20 -25.81 2.03
C VAL A 276 5.79 -24.53 1.45
N LYS A 277 6.90 -24.67 0.72
CA LYS A 277 7.42 -23.58 -0.11
C LYS A 277 6.71 -23.61 -1.44
N LEU A 278 5.99 -22.54 -1.76
CA LEU A 278 5.52 -22.34 -3.13
C LEU A 278 6.74 -22.06 -4.01
N GLU A 279 6.92 -22.86 -5.07
CA GLU A 279 7.97 -22.63 -6.07
C GLU A 279 7.83 -21.22 -6.67
N ASP A 280 8.95 -20.57 -6.97
CA ASP A 280 9.07 -19.19 -7.49
C ASP A 280 8.52 -18.07 -6.58
N SER A 281 8.18 -18.39 -5.33
CA SER A 281 7.63 -17.42 -4.36
C SER A 281 8.56 -16.22 -4.13
N GLU A 282 9.88 -16.41 -4.02
CA GLU A 282 10.85 -15.33 -3.82
C GLU A 282 10.87 -14.32 -4.98
N LYS A 283 10.87 -14.81 -6.23
CA LYS A 283 10.83 -13.96 -7.43
C LYS A 283 9.54 -13.14 -7.48
N MET A 284 8.42 -13.78 -7.14
CA MET A 284 7.11 -13.11 -7.16
C MET A 284 6.96 -12.11 -6.00
N ILE A 285 7.45 -12.44 -4.80
CA ILE A 285 7.51 -11.52 -3.65
C ILE A 285 8.36 -10.30 -4.00
N SER A 286 9.56 -10.51 -4.54
CA SER A 286 10.46 -9.42 -4.97
C SER A 286 9.78 -8.50 -5.98
N LYS A 287 9.05 -9.07 -6.95
CA LYS A 287 8.31 -8.28 -7.94
C LYS A 287 7.08 -7.57 -7.38
N CYS A 288 6.35 -8.18 -6.45
CA CYS A 288 5.26 -7.54 -5.71
C CYS A 288 5.78 -6.38 -4.87
N MET A 289 6.91 -6.55 -4.19
CA MET A 289 7.56 -5.49 -3.43
C MET A 289 8.04 -4.36 -4.34
N SER A 290 8.66 -4.67 -5.48
CA SER A 290 9.09 -3.67 -6.47
C SER A 290 7.91 -2.87 -7.04
N ASN A 291 6.82 -3.54 -7.43
CA ASN A 291 5.61 -2.87 -7.91
C ASN A 291 4.92 -2.07 -6.82
N LEU A 292 4.85 -2.58 -5.59
CA LEU A 292 4.33 -1.84 -4.45
C LEU A 292 5.17 -0.59 -4.22
N MET A 293 6.49 -0.69 -4.25
CA MET A 293 7.39 0.47 -4.12
C MET A 293 7.15 1.50 -5.23
N SER A 294 7.08 1.08 -6.50
CA SER A 294 6.77 1.97 -7.64
C SER A 294 5.36 2.57 -7.58
N TYR A 295 4.37 1.82 -7.12
CA TYR A 295 2.99 2.28 -6.97
C TYR A 295 2.83 3.24 -5.79
N SER A 296 3.43 2.93 -4.64
CA SER A 296 3.50 3.82 -3.48
C SER A 296 4.24 5.11 -3.83
N PHE A 297 5.27 5.05 -4.68
CA PHE A 297 5.95 6.23 -5.23
C PHE A 297 5.02 7.10 -6.09
N LYS A 298 4.13 6.50 -6.88
CA LYS A 298 3.10 7.23 -7.65
C LYS A 298 1.95 7.75 -6.78
N LYS A 299 1.60 7.03 -5.71
CA LYS A 299 0.48 7.33 -4.81
C LYS A 299 0.82 8.39 -3.75
N CYS A 300 2.09 8.48 -3.37
CA CYS A 300 2.65 9.54 -2.55
C CYS A 300 3.83 10.15 -3.31
N PRO A 301 3.57 10.99 -4.33
CA PRO A 301 4.64 11.66 -5.06
C PRO A 301 5.49 12.47 -4.09
N ASP A 302 6.77 12.60 -4.43
CA ASP A 302 7.74 13.38 -3.69
C ASP A 302 7.11 14.70 -3.20
N ASN A 303 7.24 15.02 -1.90
CA ASN A 303 6.99 16.36 -1.38
C ASN A 303 8.11 17.31 -1.85
N GLY A 304 8.20 17.46 -3.17
CA GLY A 304 9.10 18.33 -3.89
C GLY A 304 8.29 19.40 -4.60
N MET A 305 8.86 20.59 -4.68
CA MET A 305 8.34 21.66 -5.52
C MET A 305 8.89 21.46 -6.93
N ALA A 306 8.06 21.63 -7.95
CA ALA A 306 8.47 21.52 -9.34
C ALA A 306 8.36 22.84 -10.08
N VAL A 307 9.30 23.09 -10.98
CA VAL A 307 9.19 24.04 -12.10
C VAL A 307 9.24 23.20 -13.37
N PRO A 308 8.07 22.74 -13.88
CA PRO A 308 8.00 21.76 -14.96
C PRO A 308 8.67 22.24 -16.25
N ASP A 309 8.49 23.51 -16.62
CA ASP A 309 9.00 24.09 -17.86
C ASP A 309 10.53 24.06 -17.94
N ASN A 310 11.20 24.19 -16.79
CA ASN A 310 12.66 24.13 -16.66
C ASN A 310 13.16 22.78 -16.15
N LYS A 311 12.29 21.77 -16.10
CA LYS A 311 12.61 20.42 -15.60
C LYS A 311 13.31 20.41 -14.23
N LEU A 312 12.93 21.31 -13.34
CA LEU A 312 13.61 21.49 -12.05
C LEU A 312 12.72 21.00 -10.92
N VAL A 313 13.29 20.21 -10.00
CA VAL A 313 12.61 19.75 -8.78
C VAL A 313 13.46 20.09 -7.56
N SER A 314 12.82 20.55 -6.49
CA SER A 314 13.49 20.84 -5.23
C SER A 314 12.71 20.31 -4.05
N CYS A 315 13.40 20.05 -2.93
CA CYS A 315 12.77 19.61 -1.69
C CYS A 315 13.02 20.60 -0.55
N GLY A 316 11.95 21.05 0.08
CA GLY A 316 12.01 21.98 1.23
C GLY A 316 12.22 21.25 2.55
N ILE A 317 13.47 20.99 2.93
CA ILE A 317 13.79 20.31 4.20
C ILE A 317 13.70 21.31 5.37
N PRO A 318 12.83 21.07 6.39
CA PRO A 318 12.72 21.94 7.54
C PRO A 318 14.06 22.29 8.18
N LYS A 319 14.24 23.58 8.53
CA LYS A 319 15.48 24.13 9.13
C LYS A 319 16.75 23.99 8.28
N SER A 320 16.62 23.57 7.03
CA SER A 320 17.69 23.56 6.02
C SER A 320 17.32 24.50 4.88
N MET A 321 17.14 25.78 5.20
CA MET A 321 16.69 26.81 4.26
C MET A 321 15.32 26.54 3.59
N SER A 322 14.45 25.71 4.19
CA SER A 322 13.14 25.38 3.61
C SER A 322 12.33 26.58 3.14
N GLN A 323 12.30 27.68 3.92
CA GLN A 323 11.59 28.89 3.53
C GLN A 323 12.17 29.47 2.25
N LEU A 324 13.47 29.77 2.26
CA LEU A 324 14.19 30.29 1.11
C LEU A 324 14.03 29.38 -0.12
N THR A 325 14.10 28.05 0.04
CA THR A 325 13.86 27.10 -1.06
C THR A 325 12.47 27.30 -1.66
N ILE A 326 11.44 27.46 -0.84
CA ILE A 326 10.07 27.73 -1.33
C ILE A 326 10.02 29.08 -2.05
N ASN A 327 10.65 30.14 -1.51
CA ASN A 327 10.67 31.45 -2.16
C ASN A 327 11.35 31.38 -3.54
N ILE A 328 12.51 30.72 -3.61
CA ILE A 328 13.26 30.53 -4.86
C ILE A 328 12.42 29.73 -5.85
N MET A 329 11.84 28.61 -5.44
CA MET A 329 11.04 27.78 -6.35
C MET A 329 9.78 28.49 -6.84
N CYS A 330 9.12 29.28 -6.00
CA CYS A 330 7.97 30.09 -6.43
C CYS A 330 8.36 31.20 -7.40
N LEU A 331 9.48 31.90 -7.15
CA LEU A 331 10.01 32.90 -8.07
C LEU A 331 10.38 32.28 -9.43
N LEU A 332 10.94 31.08 -9.43
CA LEU A 332 11.30 30.35 -10.65
C LEU A 332 10.08 29.77 -11.38
N TYR A 333 8.99 29.49 -10.67
CA TYR A 333 7.75 28.96 -11.24
C TYR A 333 6.94 30.06 -11.95
N ASP A 334 6.84 31.23 -11.34
CA ASP A 334 6.14 32.39 -11.91
C ASP A 334 6.77 33.69 -11.39
N GLU A 335 7.68 34.27 -12.19
CA GLU A 335 8.40 35.50 -11.84
C GLU A 335 7.47 36.73 -11.78
N ASP A 336 6.48 36.80 -12.67
CA ASP A 336 5.57 37.94 -12.79
C ASP A 336 4.64 38.01 -11.56
N SER A 337 4.02 36.89 -11.20
CA SER A 337 3.15 36.80 -10.01
C SER A 337 3.95 37.02 -8.72
N PHE A 338 5.16 36.45 -8.62
CA PHE A 338 6.02 36.65 -7.45
C PHE A 338 6.40 38.12 -7.26
N SER A 339 6.69 38.84 -8.35
CA SER A 339 7.13 40.25 -8.32
C SER A 339 5.98 41.23 -8.12
N ALA A 340 4.79 40.94 -8.68
CA ALA A 340 3.58 41.75 -8.54
C ALA A 340 3.09 41.85 -7.07
N GLU A 341 3.38 40.84 -6.25
CA GLU A 341 3.01 40.77 -4.85
C GLU A 341 3.98 41.50 -3.89
N SER A 342 5.02 42.19 -4.40
CA SER A 342 6.12 42.77 -3.59
C SER A 342 6.84 41.74 -2.71
N ASN A 343 6.85 40.46 -3.11
CA ASN A 343 7.50 39.41 -2.34
C ASN A 343 9.04 39.53 -2.40
N SER A 344 9.67 39.30 -1.25
CA SER A 344 11.12 39.12 -1.12
C SER A 344 11.48 37.64 -0.94
N LEU A 345 12.67 37.24 -1.38
CA LEU A 345 13.24 35.94 -1.00
C LEU A 345 13.42 35.78 0.53
N ASN A 346 13.36 36.88 1.28
CA ASN A 346 13.44 36.88 2.74
C ASN A 346 12.09 36.87 3.45
N ASP A 347 10.99 36.94 2.70
CA ASP A 347 9.66 37.01 3.28
C ASP A 347 9.27 35.72 3.99
N THR A 348 8.56 35.91 5.10
CA THR A 348 8.03 34.84 5.96
C THR A 348 6.67 34.32 5.45
N TRP A 349 6.17 33.24 6.07
CA TRP A 349 4.89 32.59 5.78
C TRP A 349 3.62 33.45 5.96
N VAL A 350 3.76 34.73 6.29
CA VAL A 350 2.63 35.65 6.55
C VAL A 350 1.93 36.05 5.24
N ASN A 351 2.63 36.00 4.11
CA ASN A 351 2.06 36.31 2.80
C ASN A 351 1.61 35.01 2.10
N LYS A 352 0.37 35.00 1.61
CA LYS A 352 -0.15 33.92 0.76
C LYS A 352 0.70 33.87 -0.52
N ARG A 353 1.00 32.67 -1.02
CA ARG A 353 1.71 32.51 -2.28
C ARG A 353 0.87 31.68 -3.23
N ASP A 354 0.59 32.24 -4.38
CA ASP A 354 -0.28 31.59 -5.36
C ASP A 354 0.38 30.34 -5.98
N CYS A 355 1.71 30.32 -6.12
CA CYS A 355 2.48 29.11 -6.51
C CYS A 355 2.16 27.88 -5.63
N LEU A 356 1.88 28.08 -4.35
CA LEU A 356 1.56 26.98 -3.47
C LEU A 356 0.18 26.43 -3.84
N GLU A 357 -0.79 27.24 -4.23
CA GLU A 357 -2.12 26.73 -4.60
C GLU A 357 -2.10 25.86 -5.87
N GLU A 358 -1.03 25.93 -6.66
CA GLU A 358 -0.84 25.13 -7.86
C GLU A 358 -0.43 23.68 -7.58
N ASN A 359 -1.24 22.75 -8.10
CA ASN A 359 -1.00 21.32 -7.88
C ASN A 359 0.24 20.81 -8.61
N GLU A 360 0.53 21.32 -9.81
CA GLU A 360 1.72 20.94 -10.59
C GLU A 360 3.01 21.41 -9.91
N PHE A 361 2.96 22.52 -9.17
CA PHE A 361 4.06 22.99 -8.34
C PHE A 361 4.26 22.09 -7.13
N ARG A 362 3.21 21.78 -6.35
CA ARG A 362 3.30 20.99 -5.11
C ARG A 362 3.57 19.50 -5.34
N ASN A 363 3.17 18.96 -6.50
CA ASN A 363 3.20 17.52 -6.79
C ASN A 363 3.84 17.26 -8.17
N PRO A 364 5.17 17.02 -8.23
CA PRO A 364 5.88 16.76 -9.46
C PRO A 364 5.29 15.53 -10.18
N THR A 365 5.01 15.66 -11.48
CA THR A 365 4.39 14.57 -12.23
C THR A 365 5.36 13.39 -12.40
N PRO A 366 4.87 12.14 -12.50
CA PRO A 366 5.74 11.00 -12.77
C PRO A 366 6.53 11.13 -14.07
N GLN A 367 6.01 11.86 -15.06
CA GLN A 367 6.70 12.15 -16.31
C GLN A 367 7.94 13.02 -16.04
N LEU A 368 7.77 14.10 -15.29
CA LEU A 368 8.86 14.97 -14.87
C LEU A 368 9.89 14.21 -14.04
N LEU A 369 9.44 13.41 -13.07
CA LEU A 369 10.36 12.65 -12.21
C LEU A 369 11.14 11.56 -12.95
N ASN A 370 10.65 11.04 -14.08
CA ASN A 370 11.35 10.00 -14.85
C ASN A 370 12.13 10.54 -16.05
N ASP A 371 12.12 11.86 -16.28
CA ASP A 371 12.92 12.49 -17.33
C ASP A 371 14.40 12.55 -16.89
N ASN A 372 15.30 12.14 -17.79
CA ASN A 372 16.74 12.13 -17.54
C ASN A 372 17.34 13.54 -17.47
N GLU A 373 16.69 14.53 -18.08
CA GLU A 373 17.08 15.95 -18.04
C GLU A 373 16.55 16.67 -16.80
N THR A 374 15.78 15.99 -15.95
CA THR A 374 15.24 16.60 -14.73
C THR A 374 16.31 16.69 -13.65
N VAL A 375 16.63 17.93 -13.29
CA VAL A 375 17.60 18.22 -12.23
C VAL A 375 16.87 18.36 -10.89
N ARG A 376 17.42 17.69 -9.88
CA ARG A 376 16.92 17.74 -8.50
C ARG A 376 17.95 18.37 -7.60
N PHE A 377 17.55 19.29 -6.74
CA PHE A 377 18.43 19.84 -5.73
C PHE A 377 17.76 19.93 -4.37
N ALA A 378 18.55 19.82 -3.32
CA ALA A 378 18.08 20.02 -1.95
C ALA A 378 19.16 20.71 -1.13
N PHE A 379 18.75 21.72 -0.36
CA PHE A 379 19.61 22.28 0.67
C PHE A 379 19.67 21.33 1.86
N ILE A 380 20.87 20.89 2.20
CA ILE A 380 21.14 20.08 3.38
C ILE A 380 21.95 20.87 4.39
N ARG A 381 21.75 20.59 5.68
CA ARG A 381 22.44 21.25 6.78
C ARG A 381 22.84 20.21 7.81
N ASP A 382 23.98 20.41 8.47
CA ASP A 382 24.41 19.55 9.56
C ASP A 382 23.23 19.22 10.51
N PRO A 383 22.93 17.93 10.78
CA PRO A 383 21.74 17.54 11.53
C PRO A 383 21.68 18.13 12.95
N ILE A 384 22.81 18.26 13.63
CA ILE A 384 22.88 18.86 14.97
C ILE A 384 22.59 20.36 14.87
N GLN A 385 23.20 21.06 13.91
CA GLN A 385 22.93 22.49 13.68
C GLN A 385 21.46 22.75 13.31
N ARG A 386 20.84 21.81 12.59
CA ARG A 386 19.42 21.82 12.25
C ARG A 386 18.54 21.63 13.50
N PHE A 387 18.88 20.69 14.38
CA PHE A 387 18.22 20.52 15.68
C PHE A 387 18.30 21.78 16.54
N ILE A 388 19.49 22.38 16.67
CA ILE A 388 19.69 23.62 17.44
C ILE A 388 18.81 24.73 16.87
N SER A 389 18.73 24.86 15.54
CA SER A 389 17.84 25.83 14.91
C SER A 389 16.35 25.57 15.19
N MET A 390 15.94 24.31 15.33
CA MET A 390 14.58 23.94 15.72
C MET A 390 14.31 24.30 17.20
N TYR A 391 15.21 23.92 18.11
CA TYR A 391 15.09 24.22 19.53
C TYR A 391 15.02 25.73 19.80
N LEU A 392 15.89 26.52 19.17
CA LEU A 392 15.91 27.97 19.34
C LEU A 392 14.64 28.64 18.79
N ASP A 393 14.17 28.21 17.62
CA ASP A 393 12.95 28.76 17.01
C ASP A 393 11.71 28.38 17.82
N LYS A 394 11.52 27.08 18.09
CA LYS A 394 10.27 26.55 18.66
C LYS A 394 10.20 26.63 20.18
N CYS A 395 11.29 26.33 20.89
CA CYS A 395 11.27 26.24 22.35
C CYS A 395 11.73 27.54 23.03
N VAL A 396 12.71 28.25 22.46
CA VAL A 396 13.28 29.46 23.09
C VAL A 396 12.58 30.74 22.64
N ARG A 397 12.48 30.98 21.32
CA ARG A 397 11.89 32.21 20.76
C ARG A 397 10.36 32.23 20.85
N SER A 398 9.71 31.17 20.38
CA SER A 398 8.23 31.14 20.31
C SER A 398 7.54 30.88 21.65
N LYS A 399 8.28 30.51 22.71
CA LYS A 399 7.75 30.10 24.03
C LYS A 399 6.53 29.16 23.91
N GLU A 400 6.54 28.29 22.91
CA GLU A 400 5.35 27.55 22.49
C GLU A 400 5.03 26.38 23.44
N LYS A 401 3.74 26.06 23.53
CA LYS A 401 3.17 24.91 24.27
C LYS A 401 3.56 23.54 23.70
N TYR A 402 4.32 23.51 22.58
CA TYR A 402 4.60 22.32 21.78
C TYR A 402 5.95 21.67 22.06
N CYS A 403 6.78 22.23 22.96
CA CYS A 403 8.06 21.63 23.33
C CYS A 403 7.93 20.59 24.44
N PHE A 404 6.98 19.64 24.29
CA PHE A 404 6.79 18.51 25.20
C PHE A 404 6.63 18.91 26.69
N ASP A 405 6.07 20.09 26.95
CA ASP A 405 5.99 20.72 28.28
C ASP A 405 7.36 20.91 29.00
N CYS A 406 8.46 20.88 28.25
CA CYS A 406 9.83 21.01 28.74
C CYS A 406 10.29 22.46 28.97
N GLY A 407 9.51 23.44 28.51
CA GLY A 407 9.95 24.83 28.43
C GLY A 407 11.25 24.95 27.61
N THR A 408 12.31 25.49 28.22
CA THR A 408 13.64 25.62 27.59
C THR A 408 14.61 24.51 27.99
N ASN A 409 14.20 23.47 28.73
CA ASN A 409 15.10 22.39 29.15
C ASN A 409 15.48 21.49 27.96
N MET A 410 16.73 21.59 27.48
CA MET A 410 17.18 20.86 26.29
C MET A 410 17.22 19.33 26.49
N ARG A 411 17.57 18.82 27.68
CA ARG A 411 17.53 17.37 27.96
C ARG A 411 16.13 16.80 27.74
N CYS A 412 15.12 17.48 28.30
CA CYS A 412 13.72 17.09 28.16
C CYS A 412 13.27 17.17 26.68
N VAL A 413 13.63 18.24 25.96
CA VAL A 413 13.27 18.41 24.54
C VAL A 413 13.90 17.31 23.67
N VAL A 414 15.20 17.02 23.84
CA VAL A 414 15.88 15.96 23.08
C VAL A 414 15.29 14.59 23.37
N GLN A 415 14.95 14.31 24.63
CA GLN A 415 14.28 13.07 25.01
C GLN A 415 12.90 12.94 24.34
N GLY A 416 12.07 13.98 24.40
CA GLY A 416 10.76 13.99 23.74
C GLY A 416 10.84 13.79 22.23
N VAL A 417 11.80 14.46 21.58
CA VAL A 417 12.09 14.27 20.15
C VAL A 417 12.52 12.83 19.85
N TYR A 418 13.43 12.26 20.65
CA TYR A 418 13.90 10.89 20.47
C TYR A 418 12.75 9.88 20.58
N ASP A 419 11.93 9.99 21.62
CA ASP A 419 10.81 9.07 21.86
C ASP A 419 9.75 9.17 20.75
N GLU A 420 9.43 10.39 20.31
CA GLU A 420 8.49 10.60 19.21
C GLU A 420 9.02 10.04 17.89
N LEU A 421 10.27 10.33 17.52
CA LEU A 421 10.87 9.81 16.28
C LEU A 421 11.03 8.29 16.33
N LYS A 422 11.37 7.71 17.48
CA LYS A 422 11.45 6.26 17.65
C LYS A 422 10.10 5.58 17.39
N ASN A 423 8.99 6.18 17.82
CA ASN A 423 7.65 5.67 17.51
C ASN A 423 7.30 5.79 16.02
N LEU A 424 7.87 6.79 15.33
CA LEU A 424 7.65 7.05 13.91
C LEU A 424 8.60 6.30 12.98
N GLN A 425 9.65 5.62 13.48
CA GLN A 425 10.71 5.03 12.65
C GLN A 425 10.20 4.03 11.60
N ASN A 426 9.14 3.30 11.92
CA ASN A 426 8.50 2.33 11.01
C ASN A 426 7.57 3.00 9.98
N TYR A 427 7.29 4.29 10.15
CA TYR A 427 6.39 5.11 9.34
C TYR A 427 7.13 6.30 8.70
N ARG A 428 8.46 6.22 8.55
CA ARG A 428 9.31 7.33 8.07
C ARG A 428 8.92 7.90 6.71
N HIS A 429 8.25 7.13 5.84
CA HIS A 429 7.76 7.61 4.54
C HIS A 429 6.46 8.42 4.63
N GLU A 430 5.90 8.55 5.84
CA GLU A 430 4.61 9.18 6.11
C GLU A 430 4.73 10.37 7.06
N PHE A 431 5.94 10.75 7.45
CA PHE A 431 6.16 11.77 8.48
C PHE A 431 5.64 13.17 8.10
N GLN A 432 5.43 13.43 6.81
CA GLN A 432 4.85 14.68 6.28
C GLN A 432 3.31 14.63 6.18
N LYS A 433 2.65 13.56 6.63
CA LYS A 433 1.18 13.46 6.68
C LYS A 433 0.60 14.22 7.89
N SER A 434 -0.66 14.65 7.74
CA SER A 434 -1.44 15.29 8.81
C SER A 434 -1.57 14.36 10.02
N GLY A 435 -1.09 14.82 11.19
CA GLY A 435 -1.13 14.09 12.47
C GLY A 435 0.22 13.92 13.17
N VAL A 436 1.34 14.13 12.46
CA VAL A 436 2.69 14.16 13.07
C VAL A 436 2.93 15.52 13.72
N SER A 437 3.56 15.55 14.90
CA SER A 437 3.81 16.82 15.58
C SER A 437 4.74 17.72 14.76
N ILE A 438 4.56 19.03 14.93
CA ILE A 438 5.44 20.03 14.33
C ILE A 438 6.91 19.83 14.77
N MET A 439 7.13 19.32 16.00
CA MET A 439 8.45 19.05 16.53
C MET A 439 9.11 17.89 15.78
N ALA A 440 8.40 16.78 15.60
CA ALA A 440 8.90 15.64 14.84
C ALA A 440 9.21 16.02 13.38
N GLN A 441 8.36 16.82 12.72
CA GLN A 441 8.63 17.28 11.35
C GLN A 441 9.92 18.11 11.22
N HIS A 442 10.21 18.97 12.21
CA HIS A 442 11.41 19.81 12.20
C HIS A 442 12.66 19.08 12.71
N ALA A 443 12.49 17.97 13.44
CA ALA A 443 13.57 17.17 14.00
C ALA A 443 13.90 15.91 13.20
N ALA A 444 13.01 15.42 12.35
CA ALA A 444 13.19 14.15 11.63
C ALA A 444 14.49 14.11 10.82
N PRO A 445 15.27 13.01 10.84
CA PRO A 445 16.54 12.89 10.13
C PRO A 445 16.47 13.33 8.65
N LEU A 446 17.54 13.91 8.12
CA LEU A 446 17.63 14.31 6.71
C LEU A 446 17.26 13.16 5.78
N SER A 447 17.76 11.97 6.07
CA SER A 447 17.50 10.74 5.32
C SER A 447 16.02 10.34 5.25
N TRP A 448 15.17 10.89 6.11
CA TRP A 448 13.72 10.64 6.07
C TRP A 448 13.01 11.60 5.10
N ASN A 449 13.67 12.66 4.65
CA ASN A 449 13.12 13.66 3.74
C ASN A 449 13.45 13.32 2.28
N CYS A 450 12.65 13.89 1.37
CA CYS A 450 12.94 13.92 -0.08
C CYS A 450 13.13 12.55 -0.75
N ASN A 451 12.71 11.45 -0.10
CA ASN A 451 12.94 10.07 -0.55
C ASN A 451 14.39 9.80 -0.94
N PHE A 452 15.35 10.36 -0.19
CA PHE A 452 16.78 10.15 -0.44
C PHE A 452 17.18 8.68 -0.45
N ASP A 453 16.46 7.83 0.28
CA ASP A 453 16.63 6.37 0.28
C ASP A 453 16.37 5.70 -1.09
N ARG A 454 15.73 6.40 -2.04
CA ARG A 454 15.31 5.87 -3.35
C ARG A 454 16.04 6.47 -4.55
N GLY A 455 17.17 7.14 -4.32
CA GLY A 455 18.01 7.65 -5.40
C GLY A 455 18.76 8.92 -5.03
N LEU A 456 19.51 8.88 -3.93
CA LEU A 456 20.33 10.00 -3.45
C LEU A 456 21.28 10.53 -4.54
N GLU A 457 21.79 9.65 -5.39
CA GLU A 457 22.69 9.98 -6.51
C GLU A 457 22.07 10.92 -7.54
N LYS A 458 20.73 11.04 -7.56
CA LYS A 458 19.99 11.93 -8.46
C LYS A 458 19.87 13.36 -7.92
N TRP A 459 20.32 13.62 -6.69
CA TRP A 459 20.16 14.89 -6.01
C TRP A 459 21.47 15.68 -5.96
N HIS A 460 21.41 16.93 -6.41
CA HIS A 460 22.42 17.93 -6.10
C HIS A 460 22.23 18.41 -4.66
N LEU A 461 23.13 17.99 -3.78
CA LEU A 461 23.11 18.36 -2.37
C LEU A 461 23.85 19.68 -2.16
N LEU A 462 23.13 20.71 -1.73
CA LEU A 462 23.67 22.04 -1.46
C LEU A 462 23.91 22.19 0.05
N MET A 463 25.17 22.07 0.48
CA MET A 463 25.52 22.09 1.89
C MET A 463 25.50 23.50 2.48
N MET A 464 24.56 23.77 3.36
CA MET A 464 24.48 25.03 4.08
C MET A 464 25.27 24.94 5.38
N GLY A 465 26.46 25.55 5.34
CA GLY A 465 27.32 25.77 6.49
C GLY A 465 26.83 26.84 7.45
N SER A 466 27.42 26.87 8.65
CA SER A 466 27.41 28.07 9.50
C SER A 466 28.38 29.14 8.98
N ASP A 467 29.37 28.73 8.19
CA ASP A 467 30.38 29.61 7.60
C ASP A 467 29.85 30.37 6.37
N PHE A 468 30.38 31.58 6.13
CA PHE A 468 29.99 32.40 4.99
C PHE A 468 30.46 31.81 3.66
N GLU A 469 31.67 31.25 3.59
CA GLU A 469 32.21 30.68 2.36
C GLU A 469 31.49 29.37 1.99
N GLU A 470 31.12 28.54 2.98
CA GLU A 470 30.29 27.35 2.73
C GLU A 470 28.92 27.73 2.13
N ARG A 471 28.28 28.79 2.66
CA ARG A 471 27.03 29.33 2.09
C ARG A 471 27.25 29.84 0.67
N LYS A 472 28.27 30.66 0.44
CA LYS A 472 28.61 31.22 -0.88
C LYS A 472 28.89 30.14 -1.92
N SER A 473 29.60 29.07 -1.55
CA SER A 473 29.87 27.92 -2.41
C SER A 473 28.58 27.22 -2.82
N SER A 474 27.69 26.94 -1.86
CA SER A 474 26.39 26.28 -2.14
C SER A 474 25.46 27.13 -3.00
N ILE A 475 25.44 28.46 -2.78
CA ILE A 475 24.69 29.36 -3.66
C ILE A 475 25.30 29.41 -5.06
N SER A 476 26.63 29.39 -5.18
CA SER A 476 27.29 29.32 -6.49
C SER A 476 27.00 28.00 -7.23
N HIS A 477 26.84 26.90 -6.49
CA HIS A 477 26.40 25.64 -7.08
C HIS A 477 24.94 25.72 -7.54
N LEU A 478 24.05 26.34 -6.75
CA LEU A 478 22.67 26.59 -7.17
C LEU A 478 22.61 27.45 -8.44
N THR A 479 23.34 28.56 -8.50
CA THR A 479 23.31 29.45 -9.68
C THR A 479 23.77 28.73 -10.95
N ASN A 480 24.78 27.87 -10.84
CA ASN A 480 25.21 27.01 -11.95
C ASN A 480 24.12 26.02 -12.40
N ILE A 481 23.36 25.44 -11.47
CA ILE A 481 22.21 24.59 -11.79
C ILE A 481 21.15 25.40 -12.54
N LEU A 482 20.79 26.58 -12.02
CA LEU A 482 19.76 27.43 -12.62
C LEU A 482 20.16 27.90 -14.04
N LYS A 483 21.40 28.33 -14.25
CA LYS A 483 21.90 28.71 -15.58
C LYS A 483 21.80 27.54 -16.58
N ARG A 484 22.11 26.31 -16.14
CA ARG A 484 22.01 25.10 -16.99
C ARG A 484 20.57 24.73 -17.33
N GLN A 485 19.63 24.94 -16.43
CA GLN A 485 18.20 24.72 -16.68
C GLN A 485 17.52 25.87 -17.47
N GLY A 486 18.30 26.82 -17.99
CA GLY A 486 17.82 27.83 -18.93
C GLY A 486 17.17 29.07 -18.30
N PHE A 487 17.38 29.32 -17.01
CA PHE A 487 16.91 30.55 -16.37
C PHE A 487 17.73 31.77 -16.80
N ASN A 488 17.08 32.93 -16.90
CA ASN A 488 17.70 34.19 -17.31
C ASN A 488 18.80 34.61 -16.32
N GLU A 489 19.92 35.12 -16.83
CA GLU A 489 21.08 35.54 -16.05
C GLU A 489 20.74 36.62 -15.01
N SER A 490 19.89 37.59 -15.36
CA SER A 490 19.43 38.63 -14.42
C SER A 490 18.65 38.05 -13.23
N LEU A 491 17.81 37.03 -13.48
CA LEU A 491 17.04 36.35 -12.44
C LEU A 491 17.96 35.53 -11.53
N VAL A 492 18.92 34.82 -12.11
CA VAL A 492 19.91 34.04 -11.34
C VAL A 492 20.79 34.96 -10.48
N GLU A 493 21.23 36.10 -11.01
CA GLU A 493 21.99 37.10 -10.25
C GLU A 493 21.19 37.68 -9.08
N LYS A 494 19.90 37.99 -9.31
CA LYS A 494 18.98 38.42 -8.24
C LYS A 494 18.88 37.35 -7.14
N ILE A 495 18.65 36.09 -7.50
CA ILE A 495 18.61 34.98 -6.52
C ILE A 495 19.92 34.89 -5.74
N GLN A 496 21.06 35.02 -6.41
CA GLN A 496 22.37 34.98 -5.77
C GLN A 496 22.55 36.11 -4.75
N GLN A 497 22.24 37.35 -5.14
CA GLN A 497 22.39 38.53 -4.28
C GLN A 497 21.45 38.48 -3.09
N ASP A 498 20.16 38.24 -3.34
CA ASP A 498 19.12 38.23 -2.30
C ASP A 498 19.34 37.11 -1.28
N THR A 499 19.81 35.94 -1.75
CA THR A 499 20.10 34.80 -0.87
C THR A 499 21.32 35.05 0.02
N LEU A 500 22.33 35.80 -0.47
CA LEU A 500 23.52 36.13 0.31
C LEU A 500 23.31 37.34 1.23
N ALA A 501 22.46 38.28 0.83
CA ALA A 501 22.15 39.49 1.59
C ALA A 501 21.11 39.24 2.71
N GLY A 502 20.28 38.22 2.55
CA GLY A 502 19.08 38.03 3.35
C GLY A 502 19.24 37.24 4.65
N GLU A 503 18.78 37.83 5.76
CA GLU A 503 18.39 37.08 6.96
C GLU A 503 16.86 36.90 6.98
N THR A 504 16.39 35.65 7.01
CA THR A 504 14.96 35.40 7.28
C THR A 504 14.63 35.69 8.74
N ALA A 505 13.41 36.13 9.05
CA ALA A 505 12.99 36.41 10.43
C ALA A 505 13.14 35.20 11.39
N HIS A 506 13.14 33.97 10.88
CA HIS A 506 13.34 32.73 11.63
C HIS A 506 14.82 32.29 11.72
N GLY A 507 15.75 33.10 11.22
CA GLY A 507 17.19 32.86 11.32
C GLY A 507 17.62 32.76 12.79
N THR A 508 18.34 31.70 13.13
CA THR A 508 18.84 31.44 14.49
C THR A 508 20.37 31.51 14.59
N HIS A 509 21.05 31.80 13.48
CA HIS A 509 22.51 31.77 13.39
C HIS A 509 23.19 32.93 14.13
N THR A 510 22.52 34.08 14.26
CA THR A 510 22.97 35.28 14.98
C THR A 510 22.42 35.38 16.41
N SER A 511 21.63 34.39 16.86
CA SER A 511 21.00 34.45 18.19
C SER A 511 22.03 34.30 19.31
N PRO A 512 22.04 35.17 20.34
CA PRO A 512 22.93 35.02 21.50
C PRO A 512 22.68 33.71 22.26
N HIS A 513 21.47 33.17 22.20
CA HIS A 513 21.11 31.87 22.80
C HIS A 513 21.72 30.68 22.04
N ARG A 514 22.23 30.88 20.83
CA ARG A 514 22.85 29.81 20.03
C ARG A 514 24.13 29.28 20.66
N VAL A 515 24.98 30.18 21.14
CA VAL A 515 26.26 29.80 21.78
C VAL A 515 26.00 28.88 22.97
N GLU A 516 25.00 29.21 23.78
CA GLU A 516 24.61 28.40 24.93
C GLU A 516 23.98 27.06 24.53
N ALA A 517 23.14 27.03 23.49
CA ALA A 517 22.57 25.79 22.97
C ALA A 517 23.65 24.85 22.40
N GLU A 518 24.61 25.40 21.65
CA GLU A 518 25.77 24.65 21.13
C GLU A 518 26.66 24.13 22.26
N ARG A 519 26.86 24.94 23.32
CA ARG A 519 27.58 24.52 24.52
C ARG A 519 26.88 23.33 25.20
N GLN A 520 25.57 23.38 25.40
CA GLN A 520 24.80 22.27 25.98
C GLN A 520 24.93 20.98 25.16
N VAL A 521 24.80 21.05 23.83
CA VAL A 521 24.98 19.87 22.97
C VAL A 521 26.41 19.31 23.07
N ARG A 522 27.42 20.18 23.15
CA ARG A 522 28.83 19.76 23.22
C ARG A 522 29.18 19.15 24.58
N GLU A 523 28.74 19.76 25.67
CA GLU A 523 29.21 19.45 27.02
C GLU A 523 28.35 18.41 27.74
N ASP A 524 27.06 18.29 27.41
CA ASP A 524 26.14 17.37 28.08
C ASP A 524 26.11 16.00 27.38
N PRO A 525 26.65 14.93 28.01
CA PRO A 525 26.75 13.61 27.38
C PRO A 525 25.38 13.00 27.06
N PHE A 526 24.34 13.34 27.83
CA PHE A 526 22.99 12.81 27.62
C PHE A 526 22.38 13.36 26.34
N ILE A 527 22.46 14.69 26.18
CA ILE A 527 21.96 15.40 24.99
C ILE A 527 22.70 14.88 23.75
N ARG A 528 24.04 14.81 23.85
CA ARG A 528 24.90 14.39 22.75
C ARG A 528 24.63 12.96 22.30
N ASP A 529 24.51 12.02 23.24
CA ASP A 529 24.24 10.62 22.91
C ASP A 529 22.90 10.42 22.17
N LEU A 530 21.83 11.10 22.62
CA LEU A 530 20.53 11.01 21.97
C LEU A 530 20.54 11.65 20.57
N LEU A 531 21.16 12.82 20.42
CA LEU A 531 21.29 13.46 19.09
C LEU A 531 22.10 12.59 18.13
N HIS A 532 23.17 11.95 18.60
CA HIS A 532 23.90 10.97 17.81
C HIS A 532 23.02 9.80 17.41
N LYS A 533 22.23 9.22 18.31
CA LYS A 533 21.28 8.14 17.96
C LYS A 533 20.26 8.55 16.90
N ILE A 534 19.74 9.78 17.00
CA ILE A 534 18.75 10.29 16.03
C ILE A 534 19.40 10.46 14.64
N TYR A 535 20.59 11.06 14.58
CA TYR A 535 21.18 11.55 13.32
C TYR A 535 22.35 10.73 12.78
N PHE A 536 22.77 9.65 13.44
CA PHE A 536 23.93 8.86 13.03
C PHE A 536 23.89 8.45 11.55
N PHE A 537 22.74 7.99 11.06
CA PHE A 537 22.58 7.61 9.67
C PHE A 537 22.74 8.79 8.69
N ASP A 538 22.38 10.01 9.09
CA ASP A 538 22.61 11.17 8.23
C ASP A 538 24.12 11.42 8.05
N TYR A 539 24.93 11.24 9.10
CA TYR A 539 26.39 11.31 8.99
C TYR A 539 26.99 10.16 8.17
N LEU A 540 26.30 9.02 8.05
CA LEU A 540 26.71 7.92 7.19
C LEU A 540 26.42 8.17 5.71
N ILE A 541 25.26 8.78 5.42
CA ILE A 541 24.70 8.92 4.07
C ILE A 541 25.18 10.22 3.40
N PHE A 542 25.24 11.31 4.14
CA PHE A 542 25.55 12.64 3.62
C PHE A 542 27.01 13.04 3.90
N PRO A 543 27.59 13.95 3.11
CA PRO A 543 29.01 14.32 3.21
C PRO A 543 29.32 15.28 4.39
N PHE A 544 28.79 14.98 5.59
CA PHE A 544 29.07 15.75 6.81
C PHE A 544 30.33 15.25 7.53
N LYS A 545 31.05 16.18 8.16
CA LYS A 545 32.22 15.86 9.01
C LYS A 545 31.76 15.10 10.26
N ARG A 546 32.50 14.06 10.65
CA ARG A 546 32.20 13.20 11.81
C ARG A 546 33.05 13.49 13.03
N ASP A 547 33.97 14.46 12.94
CA ASP A 547 34.94 14.77 13.99
C ASP A 547 34.26 15.21 15.31
N GLY A 548 33.07 15.80 15.21
CA GLY A 548 32.26 16.21 16.35
C GLY A 548 31.49 15.08 17.05
N LEU A 549 31.44 13.87 16.46
CA LEU A 549 30.71 12.74 17.05
C LEU A 549 31.52 12.09 18.20
N ASP A 550 30.84 11.44 19.14
CA ASP A 550 31.54 10.60 20.13
C ASP A 550 32.25 9.44 19.45
N GLU A 551 33.34 8.97 20.05
CA GLU A 551 34.20 7.92 19.48
C GLU A 551 33.42 6.69 18.99
N LYS A 552 32.42 6.24 19.77
CA LYS A 552 31.56 5.10 19.41
C LYS A 552 30.73 5.32 18.13
N TYR A 553 30.45 6.56 17.74
CA TYR A 553 29.73 6.90 16.51
C TYR A 553 30.65 7.34 15.36
N ARG A 554 31.98 7.33 15.54
CA ARG A 554 32.96 7.55 14.46
C ARG A 554 33.26 6.28 13.67
N THR A 555 32.44 5.26 13.84
CA THR A 555 32.63 3.93 13.28
C THR A 555 32.15 3.83 11.82
N ASN A 556 32.54 2.77 11.14
CA ASN A 556 32.09 2.47 9.78
C ASN A 556 30.68 1.85 9.80
N PHE A 557 30.02 1.84 8.64
CA PHE A 557 28.64 1.36 8.41
C PHE A 557 28.30 0.00 9.07
N TRP A 558 29.30 -0.87 9.24
CA TRP A 558 29.17 -2.24 9.74
C TRP A 558 29.16 -2.39 11.27
N THR A 559 29.40 -1.31 12.00
CA THR A 559 29.52 -1.30 13.46
C THR A 559 28.56 -0.27 14.03
N ILE A 560 27.28 -0.65 14.09
CA ILE A 560 26.21 0.16 14.67
C ILE A 560 26.31 0.05 16.20
N PRO A 561 26.52 1.16 16.93
CA PRO A 561 26.47 1.15 18.40
C PRO A 561 25.09 0.72 18.89
N LYS A 562 25.05 0.00 20.02
CA LYS A 562 23.81 -0.46 20.65
C LYS A 562 22.83 0.67 21.01
#